data_AF-A0A938T2V4-F1
#
_entry.id   AF-A0A938T2V4-F1
#
_cell.length_a   1.000
_cell.length_b   1.000
_cell.length_c   1.000
_cell.angle_alpha   90.00
_cell.angle_beta   90.00
_cell.angle_gamma   90.00
#
_symmetry.space_group_name_H-M   'P 1'
#
loop_
_entity.id
_entity.type
_entity.pdbx_description
1 polymer ?
#
loop_
_entity_poly.entity_id
_entity_poly.type
_entity_poly.pdbx_seq_one_letter_code
_entity_poly.pdbx_strand_id
1 'polypeptide(L)'
;MFQRMFVLTGRITALLLGLCSQHAFAGAYESTDRAITSFAQHRFNEGQSILTERLGDSELNPAEHGAILITLGDFYCDYVGDFSKGVELYQQAAEFSSGTDALNNPRLQSILSARTTYASIDAIVQKIVDNDSWKTDGSDIAAEMETLQAFMRNTPDYYRMAEAHYAQALVYAFERHDMKALAEFNRVQAIKPAISLFLPVERQMDFMQGRLNRAIATYGGMSLFVVLLVLSQILFFLAKPWRWLTFKMIGKFVVVLMILNGGFIALGHVLAVGYRRSEAVSEQFSVGENYLFTALLSPGFDLYFPLLLYLSVAFLMTYMFTLGVTKLCRRKAVGSALSGVAGALMMSSLMCLFYMQRCDAKTARDPELSPECFFSTAAGLQFTVKGIEPYLLTAPEQFTDPGVSHNTNPALEEWAKKHCPFSQKDAPDGQ
;
A
#
# COMPACT_ATOMS: atom_id res chain seq x y z
N MET A 1 46.89 19.93 -65.26
CA MET A 1 46.48 20.54 -63.97
C MET A 1 45.12 20.00 -63.49
N PHE A 2 44.10 19.93 -64.36
CA PHE A 2 42.77 19.39 -64.02
C PHE A 2 42.73 17.93 -63.52
N GLN A 3 43.58 17.05 -64.04
CA GLN A 3 43.59 15.63 -63.67
C GLN A 3 44.12 15.36 -62.25
N ARG A 4 44.95 16.27 -61.69
CA ARG A 4 45.43 16.18 -60.30
C ARG A 4 44.41 16.74 -59.29
N MET A 5 43.52 17.64 -59.72
CA MET A 5 42.43 18.16 -58.88
C MET A 5 41.34 17.12 -58.63
N PHE A 6 41.00 16.31 -59.65
CA PHE A 6 39.94 15.29 -59.54
C PHE A 6 40.30 14.11 -58.62
N VAL A 7 41.58 13.73 -58.55
CA VAL A 7 42.06 12.68 -57.65
C VAL A 7 42.13 13.17 -56.20
N LEU A 8 42.37 14.47 -55.99
CA LEU A 8 42.43 15.07 -54.66
C LEU A 8 41.03 15.23 -54.06
N THR A 9 40.04 15.67 -54.84
CA THR A 9 38.66 15.77 -54.39
C THR A 9 38.07 14.40 -54.07
N GLY A 10 38.25 13.38 -54.92
CA GLY A 10 37.74 12.03 -54.66
C GLY A 10 38.31 11.38 -53.38
N ARG A 11 39.58 11.65 -53.04
CA ARG A 11 40.19 11.15 -51.80
C ARG A 11 39.68 11.89 -50.55
N ILE A 12 39.43 13.19 -50.65
CA ILE A 12 38.86 13.98 -49.54
C ILE A 12 37.41 13.57 -49.27
N THR A 13 36.60 13.33 -50.31
CA THR A 13 35.21 12.87 -50.14
C THR A 13 35.15 11.46 -49.54
N ALA A 14 36.03 10.55 -49.95
CA ALA A 14 36.10 9.20 -49.37
C ALA A 14 36.57 9.21 -47.91
N LEU A 15 37.49 10.11 -47.54
CA LEU A 15 37.97 10.26 -46.15
C LEU A 15 36.92 10.92 -45.25
N LEU A 16 36.16 11.88 -45.77
CA LEU A 16 35.02 12.49 -45.06
C LEU A 16 33.85 11.52 -44.90
N LEU A 17 33.53 10.72 -45.92
CA LEU A 17 32.52 9.66 -45.83
C LEU A 17 32.95 8.54 -44.85
N GLY A 18 34.24 8.20 -44.81
CA GLY A 18 34.80 7.26 -43.83
C GLY A 18 34.83 7.79 -42.39
N LEU A 19 35.06 9.09 -42.20
CA LEU A 19 35.01 9.73 -40.88
C LEU A 19 33.57 9.91 -40.37
N CYS A 20 32.62 10.23 -41.26
CA CYS A 20 31.21 10.30 -40.92
C CYS A 20 30.62 8.92 -40.58
N SER A 21 31.04 7.85 -41.25
CA SER A 21 30.59 6.49 -40.92
C SER A 21 31.20 5.97 -39.61
N GLN A 22 32.43 6.36 -39.27
CA GLN A 22 33.04 6.02 -37.97
C GLN A 22 32.42 6.80 -36.80
N HIS A 23 31.98 8.05 -37.00
CA HIS A 23 31.26 8.80 -35.96
C HIS A 23 29.84 8.29 -35.75
N ALA A 24 29.13 7.85 -36.80
CA ALA A 24 27.83 7.21 -36.66
C ALA A 24 27.92 5.90 -35.85
N PHE A 25 28.93 5.07 -36.12
CA PHE A 25 29.15 3.85 -35.36
C PHE A 25 29.59 4.09 -33.90
N ALA A 26 30.21 5.22 -33.57
CA ALA A 26 30.64 5.53 -32.20
C ALA A 26 29.47 5.94 -31.28
N GLY A 27 28.45 6.63 -31.79
CA GLY A 27 27.29 7.07 -31.00
C GLY A 27 26.34 5.93 -30.59
N ALA A 28 26.30 4.84 -31.38
CA ALA A 28 25.49 3.66 -31.10
C ALA A 28 25.85 2.94 -29.80
N TYR A 29 27.16 2.72 -29.62
CA TYR A 29 27.71 2.09 -28.43
C TYR A 29 27.56 3.01 -27.22
N GLU A 30 27.57 4.34 -27.41
CA GLU A 30 27.44 5.29 -26.31
C GLU A 30 26.12 5.14 -25.54
N SER A 31 24.98 5.03 -26.24
CA SER A 31 23.67 4.87 -25.58
C SER A 31 23.56 3.56 -24.80
N THR A 32 24.07 2.47 -25.39
CA THR A 32 24.09 1.13 -24.81
C THR A 32 25.01 1.08 -23.59
N ASP A 33 26.22 1.63 -23.70
CA ASP A 33 27.20 1.71 -22.62
C ASP A 33 26.70 2.58 -21.46
N ARG A 34 26.03 3.70 -21.76
CA ARG A 34 25.38 4.54 -20.76
C ARG A 34 24.28 3.80 -20.03
N ALA A 35 23.41 3.08 -20.75
CA ALA A 35 22.36 2.28 -20.13
C ALA A 35 22.91 1.15 -19.25
N ILE A 36 23.91 0.42 -19.73
CA ILE A 36 24.62 -0.62 -18.96
C ILE A 36 25.24 -0.03 -17.70
N THR A 37 25.86 1.15 -17.81
CA THR A 37 26.41 1.88 -16.66
C THR A 37 25.31 2.25 -15.67
N SER A 38 24.15 2.73 -16.13
CA SER A 38 22.99 3.02 -15.28
C SER A 38 22.46 1.76 -14.60
N PHE A 39 22.37 0.62 -15.30
CA PHE A 39 21.96 -0.66 -14.72
C PHE A 39 22.94 -1.13 -13.63
N ALA A 40 24.25 -1.02 -13.88
CA ALA A 40 25.28 -1.34 -12.89
C ALA A 40 25.22 -0.44 -11.65
N GLN A 41 24.68 0.77 -11.77
CA GLN A 41 24.44 1.71 -10.67
C GLN A 41 23.05 1.55 -10.01
N HIS A 42 22.31 0.49 -10.34
CA HIS A 42 20.92 0.26 -9.89
C HIS A 42 19.93 1.37 -10.30
N ARG A 43 20.24 2.13 -11.36
CA ARG A 43 19.35 3.14 -11.95
C ARG A 43 18.58 2.56 -13.12
N PHE A 44 17.73 1.57 -12.83
CA PHE A 44 17.07 0.75 -13.83
C PHE A 44 16.14 1.55 -14.76
N ASN A 45 15.32 2.44 -14.21
CA ASN A 45 14.42 3.29 -14.99
C ASN A 45 15.18 4.24 -15.94
N GLU A 46 16.31 4.78 -15.49
CA GLU A 46 17.16 5.67 -16.31
C GLU A 46 17.80 4.89 -17.47
N GLY A 47 18.38 3.72 -17.19
CA GLY A 47 18.96 2.88 -18.25
C GLY A 47 17.90 2.42 -19.26
N GLN A 48 16.72 2.04 -18.78
CA GLN A 48 15.60 1.67 -19.64
C GLN A 48 15.13 2.86 -20.49
N SER A 49 14.95 4.04 -19.89
CA SER A 49 14.50 5.23 -20.62
C SER A 49 15.48 5.64 -21.71
N ILE A 50 16.80 5.60 -21.44
CA ILE A 50 17.84 5.90 -22.43
C ILE A 50 17.71 5.00 -23.67
N LEU A 51 17.54 3.69 -23.46
CA LEU A 51 17.39 2.73 -24.57
C LEU A 51 16.07 2.91 -25.30
N THR A 52 14.97 3.14 -24.56
CA THR A 52 13.63 3.28 -25.16
C THR A 52 13.50 4.59 -25.95
N GLU A 53 14.09 5.68 -25.47
CA GLU A 53 14.17 6.95 -26.18
C GLU A 53 14.97 6.79 -27.47
N ARG A 54 16.13 6.12 -27.42
CA ARG A 54 16.96 5.88 -28.60
C ARG A 54 16.29 4.99 -29.64
N LEU A 55 15.45 4.03 -29.23
CA LEU A 55 14.62 3.24 -30.17
C LEU A 55 13.59 4.11 -30.92
N GLY A 56 13.22 5.27 -30.38
CA GLY A 56 12.30 6.21 -31.02
C GLY A 56 12.93 7.05 -32.14
N ASP A 57 14.26 7.06 -32.26
CA ASP A 57 14.97 7.88 -33.24
C ASP A 57 14.84 7.31 -34.66
N SER A 58 14.31 8.11 -35.59
CA SER A 58 14.10 7.69 -36.99
C SER A 58 15.39 7.47 -37.80
N GLU A 59 16.53 7.93 -37.28
CA GLU A 59 17.84 7.83 -37.94
C GLU A 59 18.66 6.61 -37.49
N LEU A 60 18.06 5.70 -36.72
CA LEU A 60 18.76 4.54 -36.16
C LEU A 60 19.09 3.51 -37.24
N ASN A 61 20.37 3.13 -37.36
CA ASN A 61 20.79 2.05 -38.25
C ASN A 61 20.29 0.69 -37.72
N PRO A 62 19.81 -0.23 -38.59
CA PRO A 62 19.37 -1.59 -38.19
C PRO A 62 20.30 -2.33 -37.22
N ALA A 63 21.62 -2.25 -37.42
CA ALA A 63 22.56 -2.92 -36.51
C ALA A 63 22.48 -2.37 -35.08
N GLU A 64 22.31 -1.06 -34.93
CA GLU A 64 22.16 -0.40 -33.63
C GLU A 64 20.80 -0.74 -33.00
N HIS A 65 19.75 -0.75 -33.82
CA HIS A 65 18.42 -1.15 -33.40
C HIS A 65 18.43 -2.56 -32.79
N GLY A 66 19.06 -3.51 -33.48
CA GLY A 66 19.26 -4.87 -32.99
C GLY A 66 20.06 -4.92 -31.68
N ALA A 67 21.15 -4.15 -31.55
CA ALA A 67 21.96 -4.12 -30.35
C ALA A 67 21.21 -3.56 -29.13
N ILE A 68 20.40 -2.51 -29.31
CA ILE A 68 19.57 -1.94 -28.24
C ILE A 68 18.49 -2.94 -27.80
N LEU A 69 17.82 -3.60 -28.76
CA LEU A 69 16.82 -4.63 -28.45
C LEU A 69 17.42 -5.82 -27.71
N ILE A 70 18.62 -6.28 -28.09
CA ILE A 70 19.35 -7.32 -27.35
C ILE A 70 19.66 -6.85 -25.93
N THR A 71 20.13 -5.62 -25.76
CA THR A 71 20.47 -5.06 -24.44
C THR A 71 19.23 -4.92 -23.55
N LEU A 72 18.10 -4.49 -24.11
CA LEU A 72 16.82 -4.49 -23.40
C LEU A 72 16.39 -5.93 -23.05
N GLY A 73 16.54 -6.89 -23.98
CA GLY A 73 16.24 -8.30 -23.73
C GLY A 73 17.06 -8.87 -22.58
N ASP A 74 18.36 -8.57 -22.55
CA ASP A 74 19.26 -8.90 -21.44
C ASP A 74 18.79 -8.22 -20.16
N PHE A 75 18.44 -6.93 -20.20
CA PHE A 75 17.95 -6.19 -19.04
C PHE A 75 16.69 -6.83 -18.43
N TYR A 76 15.69 -7.15 -19.26
CA TYR A 76 14.47 -7.79 -18.80
C TYR A 76 14.74 -9.19 -18.24
N CYS A 77 15.66 -9.96 -18.82
CA CYS A 77 16.01 -11.28 -18.30
C CYS A 77 16.84 -11.21 -17.02
N ASP A 78 17.84 -10.33 -16.94
CA ASP A 78 18.81 -10.26 -15.84
C ASP A 78 18.30 -9.52 -14.62
N TYR A 79 17.69 -8.35 -14.82
CA TYR A 79 17.35 -7.45 -13.72
C TYR A 79 15.87 -7.51 -13.37
N VAL A 80 14.99 -7.64 -14.36
CA VAL A 80 13.53 -7.64 -14.16
C VAL A 80 13.01 -9.05 -13.87
N GLY A 81 13.50 -10.05 -14.59
CA GLY A 81 12.97 -11.42 -14.55
C GLY A 81 11.79 -11.67 -15.50
N ASP A 82 11.45 -10.72 -16.38
CA ASP A 82 10.42 -10.92 -17.41
C ASP A 82 11.03 -11.59 -18.65
N PHE A 83 11.14 -12.92 -18.60
CA PHE A 83 11.69 -13.69 -19.70
C PHE A 83 10.79 -13.69 -20.94
N SER A 84 9.49 -13.41 -20.80
CA SER A 84 8.58 -13.34 -21.95
C SER A 84 8.87 -12.10 -22.77
N LYS A 85 9.01 -10.95 -22.10
CA LYS A 85 9.42 -9.73 -22.77
C LYS A 85 10.83 -9.81 -23.32
N GLY A 86 11.75 -10.45 -22.57
CA GLY A 86 13.11 -10.69 -23.04
C GLY A 86 13.15 -11.49 -24.35
N VAL A 87 12.40 -12.60 -24.44
CA VAL A 87 12.29 -13.41 -25.66
C VAL A 87 11.70 -12.61 -26.83
N GLU A 88 10.63 -11.84 -26.59
CA GLU A 88 10.03 -10.96 -27.60
C GLU A 88 11.06 -9.97 -28.18
N LEU A 89 11.86 -9.34 -27.32
CA LEU A 89 12.89 -8.39 -27.73
C LEU A 89 14.03 -9.04 -28.51
N TYR A 90 14.49 -10.23 -28.11
CA TYR A 90 15.48 -10.97 -28.90
C TYR A 90 14.95 -11.38 -30.27
N GLN A 91 13.68 -11.75 -30.36
CA GLN A 91 13.02 -12.07 -31.64
C GLN A 91 12.92 -10.84 -32.54
N GLN A 92 12.53 -9.69 -31.98
CA GLN A 92 12.54 -8.42 -32.72
C GLN A 92 13.96 -8.05 -33.20
N ALA A 93 14.98 -8.24 -32.36
CA ALA A 93 16.37 -7.97 -32.75
C ALA A 93 16.85 -8.81 -33.95
N ALA A 94 16.29 -10.02 -34.13
CA ALA A 94 16.58 -10.88 -35.27
C ALA A 94 16.03 -10.35 -36.60
N GLU A 95 15.06 -9.44 -36.58
CA GLU A 95 14.55 -8.80 -37.79
C GLU A 95 15.54 -7.75 -38.35
N PHE A 96 16.43 -7.22 -37.50
CA PHE A 96 17.36 -6.13 -37.85
C PHE A 96 18.82 -6.56 -38.01
N SER A 97 19.20 -7.68 -37.41
CA SER A 97 20.48 -8.36 -37.71
C SER A 97 20.29 -9.23 -38.96
N SER A 98 21.36 -9.52 -39.72
CA SER A 98 21.29 -10.56 -40.76
C SER A 98 20.84 -11.86 -40.09
N GLY A 99 19.56 -12.21 -40.26
CA GLY A 99 18.68 -12.86 -39.27
C GLY A 99 19.07 -14.20 -38.66
N THR A 100 20.28 -14.70 -38.88
CA THR A 100 20.84 -15.86 -38.18
C THR A 100 21.49 -15.51 -36.84
N ASP A 101 22.11 -14.33 -36.68
CA ASP A 101 23.01 -14.10 -35.53
C ASP A 101 22.25 -13.86 -34.21
N ALA A 102 21.14 -13.14 -34.23
CA ALA A 102 20.32 -12.93 -33.03
C ALA A 102 19.44 -14.14 -32.66
N LEU A 103 18.95 -14.92 -33.63
CA LEU A 103 18.23 -16.17 -33.34
C LEU A 103 19.17 -17.25 -32.77
N ASN A 104 20.45 -17.21 -33.15
CA ASN A 104 21.49 -18.05 -32.58
C ASN A 104 22.06 -17.51 -31.27
N ASN A 105 21.44 -16.47 -30.67
CA ASN A 105 21.86 -15.97 -29.37
C ASN A 105 21.80 -17.13 -28.34
N PRO A 106 22.92 -17.54 -27.73
CA PRO A 106 22.98 -18.67 -26.80
C PRO A 106 22.02 -18.53 -25.63
N ARG A 107 21.75 -17.28 -25.22
CA ARG A 107 20.87 -16.95 -24.11
C ARG A 107 19.40 -17.17 -24.47
N LEU A 108 18.96 -16.74 -25.65
CA LEU A 108 17.62 -17.03 -26.15
C LEU A 108 17.39 -18.54 -26.21
N GLN A 109 18.33 -19.28 -26.79
CA GLN A 109 18.23 -20.75 -26.90
C GLN A 109 18.17 -21.43 -25.52
N SER A 110 18.96 -20.96 -24.56
CA SER A 110 18.92 -21.42 -23.17
C SER A 110 17.54 -21.18 -22.53
N ILE A 111 16.95 -19.99 -22.70
CA ILE A 111 15.62 -19.65 -22.15
C ILE A 111 14.54 -20.53 -22.79
N LEU A 112 14.57 -20.70 -24.12
CA LEU A 112 13.60 -21.54 -24.84
C LEU A 112 13.69 -23.01 -24.41
N SER A 113 14.91 -23.54 -24.25
CA SER A 113 15.12 -24.89 -23.74
C SER A 113 14.64 -25.03 -22.29
N ALA A 114 14.92 -24.05 -21.43
CA ALA A 114 14.45 -24.05 -20.04
C ALA A 114 12.92 -24.04 -19.94
N ARG A 115 12.22 -23.24 -20.76
CA ARG A 115 10.74 -23.22 -20.84
C ARG A 115 10.16 -24.60 -21.15
N THR A 116 10.76 -25.33 -22.09
CA THR A 116 10.32 -26.69 -22.41
C THR A 116 10.59 -27.68 -21.27
N THR A 117 11.73 -27.54 -20.62
CA THR A 117 12.17 -28.43 -19.53
C THR A 117 11.34 -28.24 -18.26
N TYR A 118 10.95 -27.01 -17.95
CA TYR A 118 10.29 -26.64 -16.70
C TYR A 118 8.81 -26.26 -16.86
N ALA A 119 8.19 -26.62 -17.99
CA ALA A 119 6.81 -26.24 -18.33
C ALA A 119 5.77 -26.57 -17.23
N SER A 120 5.92 -27.70 -16.53
CA SER A 120 5.02 -28.07 -15.44
C SER A 120 5.15 -27.17 -14.21
N ILE A 121 6.38 -26.73 -13.90
CA ILE A 121 6.63 -25.79 -12.80
C ILE A 121 6.18 -24.38 -13.19
N ASP A 122 6.45 -23.98 -14.42
CA ASP A 122 5.99 -22.71 -14.98
C ASP A 122 4.46 -22.58 -14.88
N ALA A 123 3.72 -23.67 -15.13
CA ALA A 123 2.27 -23.70 -15.00
C ALA A 123 1.80 -23.47 -13.55
N ILE A 124 2.50 -24.02 -12.55
CA ILE A 124 2.19 -23.78 -11.13
C ILE A 124 2.44 -22.30 -10.80
N VAL A 125 3.61 -21.76 -11.19
CA VAL A 125 3.94 -20.35 -10.94
C VAL A 125 2.90 -19.44 -11.59
N GLN A 126 2.55 -19.67 -12.86
CA GLN A 126 1.57 -18.86 -13.58
C GLN A 126 0.19 -18.92 -12.93
N LYS A 127 -0.25 -20.12 -12.52
CA LYS A 127 -1.53 -20.30 -11.83
C LYS A 127 -1.61 -19.45 -10.57
N ILE A 128 -0.52 -19.35 -9.81
CA ILE A 128 -0.48 -18.57 -8.56
C ILE A 128 -0.40 -17.06 -8.84
N VAL A 129 0.43 -16.67 -9.79
CA VAL A 129 0.72 -15.25 -10.07
C VAL A 129 -0.42 -14.54 -10.80
N ASP A 130 -1.04 -15.20 -11.79
CA ASP A 130 -2.01 -14.55 -12.68
C ASP A 130 -3.46 -14.75 -12.26
N ASN A 131 -3.76 -15.83 -11.54
CA ASN A 131 -5.15 -16.24 -11.32
C ASN A 131 -5.48 -16.24 -9.83
N ASP A 132 -6.38 -15.37 -9.41
CA ASP A 132 -6.83 -15.30 -8.02
C ASP A 132 -7.75 -16.46 -7.60
N SER A 133 -8.13 -17.38 -8.49
CA SER A 133 -9.04 -18.49 -8.19
C SER A 133 -8.53 -19.45 -7.11
N TRP A 134 -7.21 -19.58 -6.94
CA TRP A 134 -6.65 -20.40 -5.86
C TRP A 134 -6.95 -19.84 -4.47
N LYS A 135 -7.35 -18.57 -4.36
CA LYS A 135 -7.76 -17.94 -3.09
C LYS A 135 -9.12 -18.44 -2.60
N THR A 136 -9.96 -18.99 -3.48
CA THR A 136 -11.30 -19.50 -3.09
C THR A 136 -11.31 -21.00 -2.84
N ASP A 137 -10.64 -21.78 -3.68
CA ASP A 137 -10.72 -23.26 -3.70
C ASP A 137 -9.46 -23.93 -3.13
N GLY A 138 -8.88 -23.36 -2.07
CA GLY A 138 -7.53 -23.64 -1.56
C GLY A 138 -7.15 -25.09 -1.16
N SER A 139 -7.88 -26.14 -1.54
CA SER A 139 -7.49 -27.53 -1.30
C SER A 139 -6.24 -27.94 -2.10
N ASP A 140 -6.05 -27.38 -3.30
CA ASP A 140 -5.00 -27.85 -4.23
C ASP A 140 -3.70 -27.04 -4.11
N ILE A 141 -3.78 -25.83 -3.57
CA ILE A 141 -2.63 -24.91 -3.49
C ILE A 141 -1.53 -25.43 -2.58
N ALA A 142 -1.88 -26.16 -1.52
CA ALA A 142 -0.90 -26.69 -0.56
C ALA A 142 0.02 -27.74 -1.21
N ALA A 143 -0.53 -28.65 -2.01
CA ALA A 143 0.23 -29.68 -2.72
C ALA A 143 1.08 -29.08 -3.86
N GLU A 144 0.54 -28.10 -4.57
CA GLU A 144 1.28 -27.35 -5.59
C GLU A 144 2.45 -26.56 -4.96
N MET A 145 2.23 -25.94 -3.81
CA MET A 145 3.27 -25.24 -3.06
C MET A 145 4.34 -26.19 -2.52
N GLU A 146 3.98 -27.37 -2.03
CA GLU A 146 4.95 -28.38 -1.62
C GLU A 146 5.83 -28.82 -2.81
N THR A 147 5.20 -29.05 -3.96
CA THR A 147 5.89 -29.40 -5.22
C THR A 147 6.85 -28.29 -5.64
N LEU A 148 6.39 -27.03 -5.64
CA LEU A 148 7.20 -25.87 -5.99
C LEU A 148 8.40 -25.71 -5.03
N GLN A 149 8.19 -25.81 -3.72
CA GLN A 149 9.25 -25.72 -2.72
C GLN A 149 10.27 -26.87 -2.82
N ALA A 150 9.81 -28.09 -3.09
CA ALA A 150 10.70 -29.22 -3.34
C ALA A 150 11.55 -28.98 -4.60
N PHE A 151 10.95 -28.48 -5.67
CA PHE A 151 11.65 -28.14 -6.89
C PHE A 151 12.70 -27.03 -6.68
N MET A 152 12.32 -25.92 -6.03
CA MET A 152 13.24 -24.78 -5.77
C MET A 152 14.47 -25.19 -4.94
N ARG A 153 14.32 -26.14 -4.01
CA ARG A 153 15.43 -26.68 -3.23
C ARG A 153 16.41 -27.52 -4.06
N ASN A 154 15.90 -28.25 -5.04
CA ASN A 154 16.69 -29.17 -5.85
C ASN A 154 17.27 -28.50 -7.12
N THR A 155 16.69 -27.39 -7.56
CA THR A 155 17.04 -26.69 -8.80
C THR A 155 17.29 -25.19 -8.54
N PRO A 156 18.40 -24.83 -7.87
CA PRO A 156 18.69 -23.43 -7.53
C PRO A 156 18.87 -22.51 -8.75
N ASP A 157 19.25 -23.09 -9.90
CA ASP A 157 19.50 -22.37 -11.16
C ASP A 157 18.24 -22.23 -12.04
N TYR A 158 17.05 -22.45 -11.48
CA TYR A 158 15.81 -22.27 -12.23
C TYR A 158 15.66 -20.82 -12.72
N TYR A 159 15.44 -20.64 -14.01
CA TYR A 159 15.50 -19.31 -14.63
C TYR A 159 14.44 -18.33 -14.07
N ARG A 160 13.23 -18.79 -13.73
CA ARG A 160 12.17 -17.98 -13.07
C ARG A 160 12.18 -18.10 -11.54
N MET A 161 13.34 -18.32 -10.92
CA MET A 161 13.44 -18.47 -9.46
C MET A 161 12.80 -17.29 -8.69
N ALA A 162 12.95 -16.06 -9.19
CA ALA A 162 12.33 -14.90 -8.58
C ALA A 162 10.79 -14.95 -8.61
N GLU A 163 10.18 -15.38 -9.72
CA GLU A 163 8.73 -15.53 -9.81
C GLU A 163 8.21 -16.69 -8.95
N ALA A 164 8.98 -17.78 -8.82
CA ALA A 164 8.65 -18.87 -7.90
C ALA A 164 8.65 -18.41 -6.43
N HIS A 165 9.66 -17.62 -6.01
CA HIS A 165 9.65 -16.98 -4.69
C HIS A 165 8.50 -15.99 -4.54
N TYR A 166 8.13 -15.26 -5.59
CA TYR A 166 6.99 -14.36 -5.58
C TYR A 166 5.67 -15.11 -5.39
N ALA A 167 5.46 -16.20 -6.12
CA ALA A 167 4.31 -17.10 -5.94
C ALA A 167 4.24 -17.64 -4.49
N GLN A 168 5.36 -18.09 -3.94
CA GLN A 168 5.44 -18.52 -2.54
C GLN A 168 5.10 -17.38 -1.55
N ALA A 169 5.58 -16.16 -1.82
CA ALA A 169 5.28 -14.99 -1.02
C ALA A 169 3.79 -14.65 -1.04
N LEU A 170 3.13 -14.76 -2.20
CA LEU A 170 1.68 -14.56 -2.34
C LEU A 170 0.88 -15.57 -1.53
N VAL A 171 1.25 -16.85 -1.56
CA VAL A 171 0.56 -17.88 -0.76
C VAL A 171 0.77 -17.64 0.74
N TYR A 172 1.99 -17.35 1.19
CA TYR A 172 2.23 -16.97 2.59
C TYR A 172 1.46 -15.70 2.99
N ALA A 173 1.35 -14.72 2.10
CA ALA A 173 0.58 -13.51 2.33
C ALA A 173 -0.93 -13.82 2.46
N PHE A 174 -1.45 -14.76 1.69
CA PHE A 174 -2.83 -15.22 1.79
C PHE A 174 -3.09 -15.97 3.11
N GLU A 175 -2.19 -16.87 3.50
CA GLU A 175 -2.24 -17.64 4.76
C GLU A 175 -1.99 -16.82 6.03
N ARG A 176 -1.80 -15.50 5.93
CA ARG A 176 -1.45 -14.60 7.06
C ARG A 176 -0.10 -14.91 7.71
N HIS A 177 0.82 -15.49 6.95
CA HIS A 177 2.21 -15.71 7.34
C HIS A 177 3.11 -14.53 6.95
N ASP A 178 2.78 -13.32 7.43
CA ASP A 178 3.33 -12.03 6.97
C ASP A 178 4.87 -11.96 6.99
N MET A 179 5.50 -12.46 8.06
CA MET A 179 6.96 -12.49 8.18
C MET A 179 7.62 -13.37 7.12
N LYS A 180 7.01 -14.53 6.82
CA LYS A 180 7.51 -15.42 5.76
C LYS A 180 7.31 -14.79 4.40
N ALA A 181 6.15 -14.21 4.14
CA ALA A 181 5.86 -13.49 2.90
C ALA A 181 6.89 -12.36 2.64
N LEU A 182 7.16 -11.53 3.65
CA LEU A 182 8.18 -10.48 3.56
C LEU A 182 9.58 -11.03 3.31
N ALA A 183 9.96 -12.12 3.98
CA ALA A 183 11.25 -12.75 3.74
C ALA A 183 11.37 -13.25 2.29
N GLU A 184 10.31 -13.84 1.74
CA GLU A 184 10.30 -14.26 0.33
C GLU A 184 10.31 -13.07 -0.63
N PHE A 185 9.50 -12.03 -0.44
CA PHE A 185 9.55 -10.83 -1.29
C PHE A 185 10.93 -10.16 -1.29
N ASN A 186 11.61 -10.09 -0.14
CA ASN A 186 12.99 -9.60 -0.08
C ASN A 186 13.96 -10.49 -0.90
N ARG A 187 13.76 -11.82 -0.91
CA ARG A 187 14.54 -12.72 -1.79
C ARG A 187 14.24 -12.47 -3.25
N VAL A 188 12.98 -12.24 -3.63
CA VAL A 188 12.59 -11.89 -5.00
C VAL A 188 13.38 -10.67 -5.49
N GLN A 189 13.42 -9.61 -4.69
CA GLN A 189 14.16 -8.38 -5.02
C GLN A 189 15.68 -8.58 -5.01
N ALA A 190 16.21 -9.46 -4.15
CA ALA A 190 17.62 -9.81 -4.15
C ALA A 190 18.05 -10.60 -5.40
N ILE A 191 17.18 -11.46 -5.94
CA ILE A 191 17.42 -12.22 -7.17
C ILE A 191 17.26 -11.33 -8.40
N LYS A 192 16.21 -10.50 -8.42
CA LYS A 192 15.87 -9.59 -9.53
C LYS A 192 15.61 -8.18 -9.00
N PRO A 193 16.63 -7.29 -8.99
CA PRO A 193 16.51 -5.99 -8.33
C PRO A 193 15.59 -5.00 -9.05
N ALA A 194 15.27 -5.23 -10.34
CA ALA A 194 14.34 -4.41 -11.12
C ALA A 194 12.98 -5.09 -11.33
N ILE A 195 12.66 -6.13 -10.54
CA ILE A 195 11.42 -6.90 -10.70
C ILE A 195 10.15 -6.08 -10.47
N SER A 196 10.23 -4.93 -9.78
CA SER A 196 9.11 -4.01 -9.58
C SER A 196 8.54 -3.43 -10.88
N LEU A 197 9.30 -3.47 -11.98
CA LEU A 197 8.83 -3.11 -13.33
C LEU A 197 7.88 -4.14 -13.95
N PHE A 198 7.88 -5.37 -13.44
CA PHE A 198 7.09 -6.49 -13.95
C PHE A 198 6.05 -6.98 -12.95
N LEU A 199 6.44 -7.14 -11.68
CA LEU A 199 5.57 -7.60 -10.60
C LEU A 199 5.47 -6.53 -9.50
N PRO A 200 4.30 -6.32 -8.87
CA PRO A 200 4.11 -5.28 -7.86
C PRO A 200 4.71 -5.65 -6.49
N VAL A 201 5.96 -6.13 -6.44
CA VAL A 201 6.65 -6.63 -5.24
C VAL A 201 6.71 -5.58 -4.15
N GLU A 202 7.11 -4.34 -4.48
CA GLU A 202 7.21 -3.24 -3.51
C GLU A 202 5.86 -2.91 -2.87
N ARG A 203 4.79 -2.82 -3.69
CA ARG A 203 3.43 -2.58 -3.19
C ARG A 203 2.97 -3.71 -2.25
N GLN A 204 3.28 -4.97 -2.59
CA GLN A 204 2.94 -6.11 -1.74
C GLN A 204 3.75 -6.11 -0.45
N MET A 205 5.04 -5.77 -0.50
CA MET A 205 5.89 -5.62 0.67
C MET A 205 5.37 -4.55 1.62
N ASP A 206 5.05 -3.35 1.11
CA ASP A 206 4.47 -2.26 1.89
C ASP A 206 3.15 -2.69 2.55
N PHE A 207 2.29 -3.38 1.80
CA PHE A 207 1.05 -3.89 2.34
C PHE A 207 1.27 -4.93 3.46
N MET A 208 2.20 -5.86 3.27
CA MET A 208 2.57 -6.85 4.29
C MET A 208 3.20 -6.21 5.53
N GLN A 209 4.10 -5.23 5.35
CA GLN A 209 4.70 -4.48 6.46
C GLN A 209 3.63 -3.73 7.24
N GLY A 210 2.70 -3.06 6.56
CA GLY A 210 1.56 -2.38 7.19
C GLY A 210 0.70 -3.34 8.01
N ARG A 211 0.40 -4.53 7.46
CA ARG A 211 -0.37 -5.57 8.15
C ARG A 211 0.37 -6.12 9.38
N LEU A 212 1.67 -6.38 9.26
CA LEU A 212 2.52 -6.84 10.35
C LEU A 212 2.62 -5.79 11.46
N ASN A 213 2.88 -4.53 11.11
CA ASN A 213 2.95 -3.42 12.06
C ASN A 213 1.63 -3.26 12.82
N ARG A 214 0.50 -3.39 12.12
CA ARG A 214 -0.84 -3.39 12.73
C ARG A 214 -1.04 -4.56 13.68
N ALA A 215 -0.61 -5.76 13.31
CA ALA A 215 -0.68 -6.94 14.18
C ALA A 215 0.17 -6.75 15.44
N ILE A 216 1.43 -6.32 15.29
CA ILE A 216 2.34 -6.04 16.42
C ILE A 216 1.76 -4.97 17.33
N ALA A 217 1.26 -3.86 16.78
CA ALA A 217 0.65 -2.80 17.56
C ALA A 217 -0.61 -3.29 18.30
N THR A 218 -1.45 -4.10 17.65
CA THR A 218 -2.65 -4.69 18.26
C THR A 218 -2.28 -5.63 19.40
N TYR A 219 -1.36 -6.58 19.19
CA TYR A 219 -0.93 -7.51 20.23
C TYR A 219 -0.21 -6.79 21.37
N GLY A 220 0.64 -5.81 21.06
CA GLY A 220 1.34 -5.00 22.06
C GLY A 220 0.38 -4.17 22.90
N GLY A 221 -0.56 -3.47 22.25
CA GLY A 221 -1.60 -2.70 22.93
C GLY A 221 -2.52 -3.58 23.78
N MET A 222 -2.96 -4.72 23.26
CA MET A 222 -3.78 -5.68 24.01
C MET A 222 -3.04 -6.24 25.22
N SER A 223 -1.79 -6.66 25.04
CA SER A 223 -0.98 -7.24 26.13
C SER A 223 -0.76 -6.23 27.25
N LEU A 224 -0.36 -4.99 26.89
CA LEU A 224 -0.19 -3.91 27.86
C LEU A 224 -1.50 -3.59 28.59
N PHE A 225 -2.62 -3.52 27.87
CA PHE A 225 -3.93 -3.31 28.46
C PHE A 225 -4.32 -4.42 29.43
N VAL A 226 -4.16 -5.70 29.05
CA VAL A 226 -4.48 -6.85 29.91
C VAL A 226 -3.61 -6.88 31.17
N VAL A 227 -2.32 -6.58 31.06
CA VAL A 227 -1.42 -6.50 32.23
C VAL A 227 -1.89 -5.41 33.19
N LEU A 228 -2.17 -4.21 32.68
CA LEU A 228 -2.65 -3.09 33.49
C LEU A 228 -4.05 -3.35 34.08
N LEU A 229 -4.91 -4.06 33.34
CA LEU A 229 -6.22 -4.50 33.80
C LEU A 229 -6.10 -5.42 35.01
N VAL A 230 -5.31 -6.50 34.89
CA VAL A 230 -5.07 -7.46 35.97
C VAL A 230 -4.43 -6.77 37.19
N LEU A 231 -3.44 -5.91 36.97
CA LEU A 231 -2.79 -5.16 38.04
C LEU A 231 -3.79 -4.24 38.76
N SER A 232 -4.62 -3.51 38.02
CA SER A 232 -5.66 -2.63 38.58
C SER A 232 -6.66 -3.41 39.43
N GLN A 233 -7.10 -4.59 38.97
CA GLN A 233 -7.97 -5.48 39.75
C GLN A 233 -7.30 -5.94 41.05
N ILE A 234 -6.05 -6.41 40.99
CA ILE A 234 -5.30 -6.84 42.18
C ILE A 234 -5.19 -5.71 43.20
N LEU A 235 -4.77 -4.52 42.75
CA LEU A 235 -4.64 -3.34 43.61
C LEU A 235 -5.99 -2.92 44.20
N PHE A 236 -7.07 -2.99 43.42
CA PHE A 236 -8.42 -2.72 43.88
C PHE A 236 -8.84 -3.70 44.98
N PHE A 237 -8.65 -5.02 44.82
CA PHE A 237 -8.97 -6.00 45.86
C PHE A 237 -8.13 -5.82 47.12
N LEU A 238 -6.82 -5.56 46.98
CA LEU A 238 -5.93 -5.27 48.10
C LEU A 238 -6.37 -4.03 48.87
N ALA A 239 -6.97 -3.05 48.18
CA ALA A 239 -7.48 -1.86 48.81
C ALA A 239 -8.76 -2.08 49.63
N LYS A 240 -9.36 -3.26 49.60
CA LYS A 240 -10.60 -3.63 50.32
C LYS A 240 -11.69 -2.54 50.20
N PRO A 241 -12.07 -2.14 48.97
CA PRO A 241 -12.94 -1.00 48.69
C PRO A 241 -14.31 -1.14 49.34
N TRP A 242 -14.83 -2.35 49.49
CA TRP A 242 -16.11 -2.63 50.17
C TRP A 242 -16.20 -2.10 51.61
N ARG A 243 -15.08 -1.77 52.26
CA ARG A 243 -15.11 -1.19 53.61
C ARG A 243 -15.44 0.31 53.64
N TRP A 244 -15.31 1.02 52.53
CA TRP A 244 -15.37 2.49 52.49
C TRP A 244 -16.02 3.06 51.23
N LEU A 245 -16.17 2.26 50.16
CA LEU A 245 -16.88 2.63 48.95
C LEU A 245 -18.37 2.71 49.26
N THR A 246 -18.91 3.93 49.26
CA THR A 246 -20.34 4.18 49.47
C THR A 246 -21.05 4.38 48.13
N PHE A 247 -22.36 4.13 48.08
CA PHE A 247 -23.18 4.43 46.89
C PHE A 247 -23.04 5.88 46.41
N LYS A 248 -22.76 6.83 47.33
CA LYS A 248 -22.48 8.24 47.00
C LYS A 248 -21.21 8.39 46.14
N MET A 249 -20.18 7.57 46.36
CA MET A 249 -18.95 7.61 45.54
C MET A 249 -19.19 7.03 44.15
N ILE A 250 -19.97 5.95 44.06
CA ILE A 250 -20.37 5.36 42.77
C ILE A 250 -21.17 6.38 41.97
N GLY A 251 -22.15 7.05 42.58
CA GLY A 251 -22.91 8.12 41.92
C GLY A 251 -22.03 9.26 41.40
N LYS A 252 -21.04 9.72 42.18
CA LYS A 252 -20.07 10.73 41.73
C LYS A 252 -19.24 10.24 40.55
N PHE A 253 -18.78 8.98 40.57
CA PHE A 253 -18.04 8.39 39.46
C PHE A 253 -18.88 8.36 38.17
N VAL A 254 -20.13 7.92 38.25
CA VAL A 254 -21.05 7.90 37.10
C VAL A 254 -21.27 9.30 36.53
N VAL A 255 -21.45 10.32 37.38
CA VAL A 255 -21.59 11.71 36.93
C VAL A 255 -20.33 12.19 36.21
N VAL A 256 -19.14 11.92 36.75
CA VAL A 256 -17.88 12.30 36.07
C VAL A 256 -17.74 11.59 34.73
N LEU A 257 -18.11 10.32 34.66
CA LEU A 257 -18.08 9.55 33.42
C LEU A 257 -19.06 10.10 32.37
N MET A 258 -20.26 10.50 32.78
CA MET A 258 -21.23 11.15 31.90
C MET A 258 -20.73 12.51 31.39
N ILE A 259 -20.12 13.32 32.26
CA ILE A 259 -19.52 14.61 31.87
C ILE A 259 -18.38 14.38 30.87
N LEU A 260 -17.53 13.38 31.10
CA LEU A 260 -16.42 13.05 30.21
C LEU A 260 -16.92 12.65 28.82
N ASN A 261 -17.87 11.70 28.74
CA ASN A 261 -18.43 11.26 27.46
C ASN A 261 -19.21 12.40 26.76
N GLY A 262 -20.03 13.15 27.50
CA GLY A 262 -20.75 14.30 26.98
C GLY A 262 -19.82 15.39 26.45
N GLY A 263 -18.70 15.63 27.14
CA GLY A 263 -17.64 16.54 26.70
C GLY A 263 -16.96 16.07 25.41
N PHE A 264 -16.69 14.78 25.27
CA PHE A 264 -16.14 14.21 24.03
C PHE A 264 -17.11 14.32 22.85
N ILE A 265 -18.40 14.05 23.08
CA ILE A 265 -19.46 14.24 22.06
C ILE A 265 -19.54 15.71 21.63
N ALA A 266 -19.56 16.63 22.60
CA ALA A 266 -19.57 18.07 22.33
C ALA A 266 -18.32 18.51 21.57
N LEU A 267 -17.13 18.04 21.97
CA LEU A 267 -15.88 18.31 21.28
C LEU A 267 -15.91 17.79 19.84
N GLY A 268 -16.36 16.55 19.64
CA GLY A 268 -16.55 15.99 18.31
C GLY A 268 -17.47 16.86 17.46
N HIS A 269 -18.58 17.34 18.03
CA HIS A 269 -19.50 18.25 17.33
C HIS A 269 -18.88 19.61 16.98
N VAL A 270 -18.08 20.19 17.87
CA VAL A 270 -17.36 21.44 17.59
C VAL A 270 -16.35 21.24 16.46
N LEU A 271 -15.59 20.14 16.48
CA LEU A 271 -14.66 19.78 15.41
C LEU A 271 -15.40 19.57 14.08
N ALA A 272 -16.58 18.94 14.13
CA ALA A 272 -17.41 18.72 12.97
C ALA A 272 -17.90 20.01 12.32
N VAL A 273 -18.39 20.94 13.13
CA VAL A 273 -18.84 22.26 12.66
C VAL A 273 -17.66 23.07 12.12
N GLY A 274 -16.49 23.00 12.76
CA GLY A 274 -15.27 23.64 12.28
C GLY A 274 -14.82 23.10 10.92
N TYR A 275 -14.89 21.78 10.73
CA TYR A 275 -14.57 21.11 9.48
C TYR A 275 -15.47 21.55 8.32
N ARG A 276 -16.80 21.57 8.53
CA ARG A 276 -17.77 22.03 7.51
C ARG A 276 -17.51 23.44 6.98
N ARG A 277 -16.76 24.26 7.72
CA ARG A 277 -16.45 25.65 7.35
C ARG A 277 -15.11 25.80 6.62
N SER A 278 -14.30 24.75 6.48
CA SER A 278 -12.98 24.83 5.86
C SER A 278 -13.03 24.49 4.37
N GLU A 279 -12.92 25.50 3.51
CA GLU A 279 -12.90 25.34 2.04
C GLU A 279 -11.72 24.47 1.55
N ALA A 280 -10.55 24.61 2.18
CA ALA A 280 -9.32 23.90 1.80
C ALA A 280 -9.43 22.37 1.91
N VAL A 281 -10.40 21.86 2.67
CA VAL A 281 -10.59 20.42 2.86
C VAL A 281 -11.64 19.86 1.91
N SER A 282 -12.60 20.67 1.46
CA SER A 282 -13.56 20.28 0.41
C SER A 282 -12.85 19.98 -0.93
N GLU A 283 -11.78 20.73 -1.23
CA GLU A 283 -11.01 20.58 -2.47
C GLU A 283 -9.99 19.42 -2.45
N GLN A 284 -9.48 19.02 -1.27
CA GLN A 284 -8.46 17.97 -1.16
C GLN A 284 -9.01 16.54 -1.23
N PHE A 285 -10.31 16.35 -1.04
CA PHE A 285 -10.95 15.04 -1.07
C PHE A 285 -11.95 14.98 -2.23
N SER A 286 -11.45 14.73 -3.43
CA SER A 286 -12.32 14.46 -4.57
C SER A 286 -12.91 13.04 -4.51
N VAL A 287 -14.25 13.01 -4.61
CA VAL A 287 -15.12 11.88 -4.98
C VAL A 287 -15.05 10.63 -4.09
N GLY A 288 -15.73 10.69 -2.94
CA GLY A 288 -16.08 9.53 -2.13
C GLY A 288 -17.01 9.94 -0.99
N GLU A 289 -17.88 9.01 -0.58
CA GLU A 289 -18.88 9.10 0.51
C GLU A 289 -18.21 9.30 1.90
N ASN A 290 -17.48 10.39 2.07
CA ASN A 290 -16.73 10.70 3.27
C ASN A 290 -17.60 11.55 4.19
N TYR A 291 -17.94 11.01 5.35
CA TYR A 291 -18.78 11.71 6.30
C TYR A 291 -18.09 11.98 7.62
N LEU A 292 -18.50 13.10 8.20
CA LEU A 292 -18.09 13.53 9.51
C LEU A 292 -19.34 13.63 10.38
N PHE A 293 -19.51 12.68 11.30
CA PHE A 293 -20.73 12.58 12.12
C PHE A 293 -20.43 12.42 13.60
N THR A 294 -21.07 13.26 14.41
CA THR A 294 -20.97 13.25 15.87
C THR A 294 -22.32 13.43 16.57
N ALA A 295 -23.44 13.44 15.81
CA ALA A 295 -24.77 13.53 16.38
C ALA A 295 -25.17 12.18 17.00
N LEU A 296 -25.77 12.22 18.20
CA LEU A 296 -26.34 11.03 18.84
C LEU A 296 -27.37 10.37 17.90
N LEU A 297 -27.34 9.03 17.80
CA LEU A 297 -28.25 8.22 16.98
C LEU A 297 -28.13 8.42 15.46
N SER A 298 -27.10 9.14 14.98
CA SER A 298 -26.79 9.17 13.55
C SER A 298 -26.20 7.83 13.08
N PRO A 299 -26.33 7.46 11.79
CA PRO A 299 -25.78 6.21 11.24
C PRO A 299 -24.26 5.99 11.45
N GLY A 300 -23.49 7.06 11.67
CA GLY A 300 -22.06 6.99 12.03
C GLY A 300 -21.78 6.87 13.53
N PHE A 301 -22.78 7.10 14.38
CA PHE A 301 -22.63 7.04 15.83
C PHE A 301 -22.28 5.62 16.29
N ASP A 302 -22.72 4.58 15.59
CA ASP A 302 -22.37 3.18 15.90
C ASP A 302 -20.85 2.91 15.78
N LEU A 303 -20.13 3.72 15.01
CA LEU A 303 -18.68 3.70 14.91
C LEU A 303 -18.01 4.56 16.00
N TYR A 304 -18.61 5.69 16.39
CA TYR A 304 -18.13 6.57 17.46
C TYR A 304 -18.41 6.03 18.88
N PHE A 305 -19.47 5.26 19.05
CA PHE A 305 -19.88 4.69 20.32
C PHE A 305 -18.82 3.73 20.91
N PRO A 306 -18.19 2.83 20.13
CA PRO A 306 -17.00 2.10 20.58
C PRO A 306 -15.90 3.00 21.15
N LEU A 307 -15.60 4.15 20.54
CA LEU A 307 -14.59 5.07 21.09
C LEU A 307 -14.96 5.54 22.50
N LEU A 308 -16.22 5.94 22.69
CA LEU A 308 -16.76 6.35 24.01
C LEU A 308 -16.73 5.19 25.02
N LEU A 309 -17.02 3.96 24.59
CA LEU A 309 -16.90 2.78 25.44
C LEU A 309 -15.44 2.53 25.85
N TYR A 310 -14.50 2.61 24.92
CA TYR A 310 -13.07 2.45 25.21
C TYR A 310 -12.59 3.53 26.19
N LEU A 311 -12.99 4.78 25.98
CA LEU A 311 -12.72 5.89 26.90
C LEU A 311 -13.29 5.62 28.30
N SER A 312 -14.51 5.11 28.36
CA SER A 312 -15.18 4.80 29.63
C SER A 312 -14.51 3.66 30.39
N VAL A 313 -14.09 2.61 29.68
CA VAL A 313 -13.31 1.51 30.24
C VAL A 313 -11.95 2.01 30.73
N ALA A 314 -11.22 2.80 29.94
CA ALA A 314 -9.96 3.40 30.35
C ALA A 314 -10.12 4.21 31.65
N PHE A 315 -11.16 5.04 31.72
CA PHE A 315 -11.43 5.87 32.88
C PHE A 315 -11.79 5.05 34.12
N LEU A 316 -12.67 4.06 33.99
CA LEU A 316 -13.02 3.13 35.07
C LEU A 316 -11.78 2.40 35.60
N MET A 317 -10.96 1.88 34.71
CA MET A 317 -9.76 1.11 35.08
C MET A 317 -8.70 1.97 35.75
N THR A 318 -8.54 3.22 35.28
CA THR A 318 -7.66 4.22 35.90
C THR A 318 -8.17 4.59 37.30
N TYR A 319 -9.49 4.76 37.45
CA TYR A 319 -10.10 5.03 38.75
C TYR A 319 -9.86 3.89 39.74
N MET A 320 -10.11 2.63 39.34
CA MET A 320 -9.82 1.45 40.15
C MET A 320 -8.34 1.37 40.55
N PHE A 321 -7.43 1.62 39.61
CA PHE A 321 -6.00 1.64 39.85
C PHE A 321 -5.62 2.72 40.87
N THR A 322 -6.17 3.93 40.70
CA THR A 322 -5.93 5.08 41.59
C THR A 322 -6.39 4.78 43.02
N LEU A 323 -7.57 4.17 43.19
CA LEU A 323 -8.06 3.74 44.50
C LEU A 323 -7.13 2.71 45.17
N GLY A 324 -6.59 1.78 44.38
CA GLY A 324 -5.61 0.81 44.81
C GLY A 324 -4.30 1.45 45.30
N VAL A 325 -3.70 2.27 44.44
CA VAL A 325 -2.39 2.90 44.66
C VAL A 325 -2.42 3.90 45.81
N THR A 326 -3.45 4.74 45.90
CA THR A 326 -3.55 5.76 46.97
C THR A 326 -3.55 5.16 48.37
N LYS A 327 -4.00 3.92 48.53
CA LYS A 327 -3.97 3.22 49.82
C LYS A 327 -2.63 2.55 50.12
N LEU A 328 -1.92 2.07 49.10
CA LEU A 328 -0.64 1.36 49.26
C LEU A 328 0.56 2.34 49.32
N CYS A 329 0.49 3.45 48.58
CA CYS A 329 1.54 4.45 48.55
C CYS A 329 1.35 5.48 49.67
N ARG A 330 2.24 5.47 50.66
CA ARG A 330 2.25 6.47 51.77
C ARG A 330 2.46 7.90 51.28
N ARG A 331 3.21 8.09 50.19
CA ARG A 331 3.47 9.41 49.58
C ARG A 331 2.42 9.69 48.51
N LYS A 332 1.51 10.62 48.80
CA LYS A 332 0.41 11.01 47.89
C LYS A 332 0.90 11.40 46.49
N ALA A 333 1.99 12.18 46.40
CA ALA A 333 2.56 12.60 45.12
C ALA A 333 3.00 11.43 44.24
N VAL A 334 3.62 10.40 44.83
CA VAL A 334 4.04 9.19 44.10
C VAL A 334 2.83 8.42 43.60
N GLY A 335 1.80 8.28 44.45
CA GLY A 335 0.57 7.61 44.07
C GLY A 335 -0.17 8.31 42.92
N SER A 336 -0.24 9.64 42.95
CA SER A 336 -0.80 10.45 41.86
C SER A 336 0.00 10.30 40.56
N ALA A 337 1.33 10.35 40.62
CA ALA A 337 2.19 10.17 39.45
C ALA A 337 2.02 8.77 38.82
N LEU A 338 2.04 7.71 39.64
CA LEU A 338 1.82 6.34 39.16
C LEU A 338 0.44 6.17 38.53
N SER A 339 -0.60 6.77 39.12
CA SER A 339 -1.96 6.72 38.59
C SER A 339 -2.08 7.46 37.26
N GLY A 340 -1.41 8.61 37.12
CA GLY A 340 -1.35 9.36 35.86
C GLY A 340 -0.66 8.58 34.74
N VAL A 341 0.49 7.96 35.03
CA VAL A 341 1.22 7.12 34.07
C VAL A 341 0.39 5.90 33.68
N ALA A 342 -0.18 5.17 34.65
CA ALA A 342 -1.01 4.01 34.36
C ALA A 342 -2.25 4.36 33.54
N GLY A 343 -2.92 5.48 33.87
CA GLY A 343 -4.06 5.96 33.12
C GLY A 343 -3.72 6.37 31.69
N ALA A 344 -2.59 7.05 31.50
CA ALA A 344 -2.10 7.38 30.16
C ALA A 344 -1.80 6.12 29.34
N LEU A 345 -1.11 5.12 29.92
CA LEU A 345 -0.82 3.86 29.23
C LEU A 345 -2.08 3.05 28.90
N MET A 346 -3.05 2.98 29.81
CA MET A 346 -4.34 2.33 29.54
C MET A 346 -5.09 3.03 28.41
N MET A 347 -5.16 4.36 28.44
CA MET A 347 -5.80 5.15 27.40
C MET A 347 -5.10 4.97 26.06
N SER A 348 -3.78 5.11 26.00
CA SER A 348 -2.99 4.92 24.78
C SER A 348 -3.14 3.52 24.21
N SER A 349 -3.18 2.48 25.05
CA SER A 349 -3.38 1.10 24.61
C SER A 349 -4.75 0.90 23.99
N LEU A 350 -5.80 1.42 24.62
CA LEU A 350 -7.18 1.32 24.13
C LEU A 350 -7.39 2.16 22.87
N MET A 351 -6.83 3.37 22.79
CA MET A 351 -6.85 4.18 21.58
C MET A 351 -6.07 3.52 20.44
N CYS A 352 -4.94 2.88 20.73
CA CYS A 352 -4.20 2.08 19.75
C CYS A 352 -5.06 0.92 19.23
N LEU A 353 -5.72 0.16 20.11
CA LEU A 353 -6.63 -0.92 19.72
C LEU A 353 -7.80 -0.42 18.87
N PHE A 354 -8.43 0.67 19.29
CA PHE A 354 -9.50 1.32 18.53
C PHE A 354 -9.00 1.69 17.14
N TYR A 355 -7.86 2.38 17.05
CA TYR A 355 -7.28 2.81 15.79
C TYR A 355 -6.94 1.61 14.89
N MET A 356 -6.29 0.59 15.42
CA MET A 356 -5.90 -0.59 14.63
C MET A 356 -7.11 -1.40 14.15
N GLN A 357 -8.20 -1.46 14.92
CA GLN A 357 -9.40 -2.24 14.56
C GLN A 357 -10.40 -1.47 13.70
N ARG A 358 -10.49 -0.14 13.88
CA ARG A 358 -11.56 0.68 13.30
C ARG A 358 -11.07 1.78 12.37
N CYS A 359 -9.78 2.12 12.37
CA CYS A 359 -9.23 3.11 11.44
C CYS A 359 -8.38 2.44 10.37
N ASP A 360 -8.62 2.69 9.09
CA ASP A 360 -7.75 2.24 8.01
C ASP A 360 -6.62 3.26 7.77
N ALA A 361 -5.38 2.80 7.79
CA ALA A 361 -4.21 3.64 7.52
C ALA A 361 -3.90 3.74 6.01
N LYS A 362 -4.50 2.87 5.19
CA LYS A 362 -4.27 2.84 3.73
C LYS A 362 -4.77 4.10 3.00
N THR A 363 -5.75 4.75 3.57
CA THR A 363 -6.57 5.81 2.94
C THR A 363 -5.90 7.17 2.87
N ALA A 364 -4.71 7.34 3.47
CA ALA A 364 -3.89 8.52 3.23
C ALA A 364 -3.18 8.50 1.87
N ARG A 365 -3.07 7.33 1.20
CA ARG A 365 -2.35 7.18 -0.08
C ARG A 365 -3.07 6.37 -1.16
N ASP A 366 -4.00 5.48 -0.81
CA ASP A 366 -4.82 4.71 -1.78
C ASP A 366 -6.32 5.10 -1.63
N PRO A 367 -7.02 5.51 -2.72
CA PRO A 367 -8.40 6.01 -2.69
C PRO A 367 -9.48 4.91 -2.57
N GLU A 368 -9.12 3.62 -2.59
CA GLU A 368 -10.06 2.53 -2.32
C GLU A 368 -10.34 2.42 -0.82
N LEU A 369 -11.19 3.34 -0.33
CA LEU A 369 -11.67 3.35 1.04
C LEU A 369 -12.48 2.07 1.30
N SER A 370 -12.00 1.22 2.21
CA SER A 370 -12.82 0.12 2.70
C SER A 370 -14.03 0.69 3.44
N PRO A 371 -15.27 0.26 3.12
CA PRO A 371 -16.45 0.76 3.81
C PRO A 371 -16.38 0.47 5.32
N GLU A 372 -16.96 1.36 6.13
CA GLU A 372 -17.04 1.27 7.59
C GLU A 372 -15.71 1.50 8.36
N CYS A 373 -14.68 2.02 7.69
CA CYS A 373 -13.41 2.36 8.34
C CYS A 373 -13.27 3.87 8.59
N PHE A 374 -12.72 4.22 9.75
CA PHE A 374 -12.28 5.58 10.04
C PHE A 374 -11.00 5.92 9.29
N PHE A 375 -10.84 7.17 8.91
CA PHE A 375 -9.55 7.73 8.53
C PHE A 375 -9.33 9.06 9.24
N SER A 376 -8.12 9.23 9.75
CA SER A 376 -7.73 10.40 10.53
C SER A 376 -7.03 11.38 9.62
N THR A 377 -7.64 12.53 9.37
CA THR A 377 -6.96 13.66 8.74
C THR A 377 -6.43 14.60 9.83
N ALA A 378 -5.58 15.55 9.47
CA ALA A 378 -5.18 16.63 10.38
C ALA A 378 -6.39 17.46 10.87
N ALA A 379 -7.55 17.33 10.20
CA ALA A 379 -8.75 18.12 10.41
C ALA A 379 -9.93 17.35 11.06
N GLY A 380 -9.88 16.02 11.18
CA GLY A 380 -10.93 15.24 11.85
C GLY A 380 -10.88 13.72 11.64
N LEU A 381 -11.73 13.01 12.38
CA LEU A 381 -12.05 11.59 12.15
C LEU A 381 -13.19 11.52 11.13
N GLN A 382 -12.93 10.90 9.99
CA GLN A 382 -13.89 10.71 8.89
C GLN A 382 -14.14 9.22 8.69
N PHE A 383 -15.26 8.85 8.06
CA PHE A 383 -15.54 7.45 7.73
C PHE A 383 -16.31 7.35 6.41
N THR A 384 -16.24 6.17 5.78
CA THR A 384 -17.05 5.82 4.61
C THR A 384 -18.19 4.90 4.99
N VAL A 385 -19.34 5.10 4.35
CA VAL A 385 -20.50 4.21 4.46
C VAL A 385 -20.60 3.40 3.17
N LYS A 386 -21.02 2.13 3.24
CA LYS A 386 -21.34 1.37 2.03
C LYS A 386 -22.78 1.67 1.63
N GLY A 387 -22.97 2.24 0.44
CA GLY A 387 -24.30 2.50 -0.09
C GLY A 387 -25.00 3.57 0.72
N ILE A 388 -24.64 4.83 0.51
CA ILE A 388 -25.23 5.99 1.18
C ILE A 388 -26.75 6.08 1.03
N GLU A 389 -27.32 5.54 -0.06
CA GLU A 389 -28.70 5.81 -0.47
C GLU A 389 -29.74 5.61 0.64
N PRO A 390 -29.77 4.50 1.40
CA PRO A 390 -30.75 4.30 2.47
C PRO A 390 -30.61 5.31 3.61
N TYR A 391 -29.39 5.77 3.88
CA TYR A 391 -29.09 6.74 4.93
C TYR A 391 -29.44 8.17 4.49
N LEU A 392 -29.12 8.50 3.24
CA LEU A 392 -29.48 9.76 2.61
C LEU A 392 -31.00 9.95 2.58
N LEU A 393 -31.73 8.90 2.24
CA LEU A 393 -33.19 8.91 2.15
C LEU A 393 -33.89 8.97 3.52
N THR A 394 -33.22 8.56 4.61
CA THR A 394 -33.82 8.53 5.95
C THR A 394 -33.57 9.80 6.75
N ALA A 395 -32.45 10.50 6.54
CA ALA A 395 -32.10 11.71 7.27
C ALA A 395 -31.30 12.73 6.43
N PRO A 396 -31.86 13.27 5.32
CA PRO A 396 -31.10 14.06 4.34
C PRO A 396 -30.46 15.32 4.89
N GLU A 397 -31.09 15.96 5.87
CA GLU A 397 -30.56 17.17 6.54
C GLU A 397 -29.21 16.94 7.24
N GLN A 398 -28.89 15.67 7.55
CA GLN A 398 -27.64 15.30 8.19
C GLN A 398 -26.46 15.28 7.20
N PHE A 399 -26.73 15.13 5.90
CA PHE A 399 -25.74 14.98 4.84
C PHE A 399 -25.53 16.31 4.10
N THR A 400 -24.46 17.04 4.43
CA THR A 400 -24.09 18.28 3.73
C THR A 400 -23.20 17.95 2.55
N ASP A 401 -23.52 18.47 1.36
CA ASP A 401 -22.82 18.19 0.10
C ASP A 401 -22.53 16.69 -0.10
N PRO A 402 -23.54 15.80 -0.02
CA PRO A 402 -23.32 14.40 -0.36
C PRO A 402 -22.81 14.40 -1.80
N GLY A 403 -21.64 13.81 -2.07
CA GLY A 403 -20.97 13.83 -3.37
C GLY A 403 -21.72 13.03 -4.46
N VAL A 404 -23.00 13.33 -4.68
CA VAL A 404 -23.92 12.61 -5.57
C VAL A 404 -23.68 12.96 -7.03
N SER A 405 -22.84 13.95 -7.32
CA SER A 405 -22.42 14.36 -8.68
C SER A 405 -21.70 13.26 -9.46
N HIS A 406 -21.25 12.20 -8.78
CA HIS A 406 -20.60 11.04 -9.39
C HIS A 406 -21.43 9.75 -9.27
N ASN A 407 -22.67 9.85 -8.76
CA ASN A 407 -23.53 8.70 -8.60
C ASN A 407 -24.19 8.34 -9.95
N THR A 408 -24.25 7.06 -10.29
CA THR A 408 -24.84 6.58 -11.55
C THR A 408 -26.37 6.70 -11.60
N ASN A 409 -27.01 7.27 -10.57
CA ASN A 409 -28.46 7.37 -10.40
C ASN A 409 -28.94 8.84 -10.39
N PRO A 410 -29.33 9.40 -11.55
CA PRO A 410 -29.75 10.80 -11.67
C PRO A 410 -30.93 11.19 -10.77
N ALA A 411 -31.85 10.26 -10.50
CA ALA A 411 -33.02 10.53 -9.66
C ALA A 411 -32.63 10.75 -8.19
N LEU A 412 -31.60 10.02 -7.71
CA LEU A 412 -31.08 10.21 -6.37
C LEU A 412 -30.30 11.52 -6.26
N GLU A 413 -29.56 11.91 -7.30
CA GLU A 413 -28.87 13.21 -7.35
C GLU A 413 -29.87 14.37 -7.27
N GLU A 414 -30.95 14.34 -8.06
CA GLU A 414 -32.00 15.35 -8.02
C GLU A 414 -32.73 15.37 -6.67
N TRP A 415 -33.04 14.19 -6.12
CA TRP A 415 -33.63 14.07 -4.80
C TRP A 415 -32.72 14.68 -3.72
N ALA A 416 -31.42 14.39 -3.77
CA ALA A 416 -30.44 14.90 -2.83
C ALA A 416 -30.33 16.42 -2.93
N LYS A 417 -30.20 16.99 -4.14
CA LYS A 417 -30.20 18.45 -4.39
C LYS A 417 -31.38 19.16 -3.75
N LYS A 418 -32.53 18.50 -3.68
CA LYS A 418 -33.76 19.07 -3.11
C LYS A 418 -33.85 18.96 -1.59
N HIS A 419 -33.31 17.90 -1.00
CA HIS A 419 -33.55 17.57 0.41
C HIS A 419 -32.31 17.69 1.31
N CYS A 420 -31.11 17.75 0.74
CA CYS A 420 -29.85 17.85 1.48
C CYS A 420 -29.34 19.30 1.46
N PRO A 421 -28.66 19.77 2.53
CA PRO A 421 -28.02 21.08 2.54
C PRO A 421 -26.79 21.10 1.62
N PHE A 422 -26.77 21.99 0.63
CA PHE A 422 -25.61 22.25 -0.23
C PHE A 422 -24.93 23.57 0.11
N SER A 423 -23.61 23.64 -0.03
CA SER A 423 -22.88 24.90 0.04
C SER A 423 -23.30 25.83 -1.11
N GLN A 424 -23.40 27.14 -0.88
CA GLN A 424 -23.87 28.11 -1.89
C GLN A 424 -23.03 28.14 -3.18
N LYS A 425 -21.82 27.56 -3.20
CA LYS A 425 -20.99 27.43 -4.41
C LYS A 425 -21.48 26.34 -5.36
N ASP A 426 -22.21 25.35 -4.85
CA ASP A 426 -22.77 24.22 -5.64
C ASP A 426 -24.29 24.34 -5.79
N ALA A 427 -24.88 25.42 -5.27
CA ALA A 427 -26.27 25.75 -5.55
C ALA A 427 -26.38 25.96 -7.07
N PRO A 428 -27.30 25.26 -7.76
CA PRO A 428 -27.48 25.47 -9.19
C PRO A 428 -27.75 26.95 -9.42
N ASP A 429 -26.94 27.57 -10.28
CA ASP A 429 -27.07 28.97 -10.66
C ASP A 429 -28.54 29.28 -11.00
N GLY A 430 -29.23 29.94 -10.08
CA GLY A 430 -30.54 30.55 -10.27
C GLY A 430 -31.72 29.61 -10.58
N GLN A 431 -32.57 29.41 -9.57
CA GLN A 431 -34.02 29.58 -9.74
C GLN A 431 -34.49 30.78 -8.94
#